data_AF-X0WRZ5-F1
#
_entry.id   AF-X0WRZ5-F1
#
_cell.length_a   1.000
_cell.length_b   1.000
_cell.length_c   1.000
_cell.angle_alpha   90.00
_cell.angle_beta   90.00
_cell.angle_gamma   90.00
#
_symmetry.space_group_name_H-M   'P 1'
#
loop_
_entity.id
_entity.type
_entity.pdbx_description
1 polymer ?
#
loop_
_entity_poly.entity_id
_entity_poly.type
_entity_poly.pdbx_seq_one_letter_code
_entity_poly.pdbx_strand_id
1 'polypeptide(L)'
;LCEKYSFRVYTFLERRANAGRSSLYLISNAFYNKERDFDKVSQMLLGLIHMYSPNEKFLRKFDLAEEFNWYFWKGIKYFLYEYEENLSQGAAVRIPWEKLEDPKSKQNTIEHILPQTPPPGYWLEHFTQEQLAKYTHDIGNLSLTFDNSSYGNKSFPDKKGSPDSDKQCYMKSCLFMERSLAQFDKWSEEEILERRDDIIEWAKNKWGVPKPKPKIESELSTESMEDADDEPDVTLVEEGRN
;
A
#
# COMPACT_ATOMS: atom_id res chain seq x y z
N LEU A 1 11.02 0.31 -13.21
CA LEU A 1 11.78 1.29 -12.38
C LEU A 1 11.05 2.62 -12.25
N CYS A 2 10.48 3.19 -13.32
CA CYS A 2 9.73 4.44 -13.24
C CYS A 2 8.53 4.38 -12.28
N GLU A 3 7.71 3.33 -12.37
CA GLU A 3 6.63 3.07 -11.41
C GLU A 3 7.17 2.98 -9.97
N LYS A 4 8.17 2.11 -9.70
CA LYS A 4 8.83 2.03 -8.38
C LYS A 4 9.33 3.37 -7.86
N TYR A 5 9.91 4.23 -8.70
CA TYR A 5 10.31 5.58 -8.29
C TYR A 5 9.09 6.41 -7.91
N SER A 6 8.10 6.49 -8.80
CA SER A 6 6.87 7.25 -8.57
C SER A 6 6.17 6.81 -7.27
N PHE A 7 5.95 5.51 -7.13
CA PHE A 7 5.30 4.94 -5.96
C PHE A 7 6.13 5.14 -4.69
N ARG A 8 7.40 4.73 -4.67
CA ARG A 8 8.20 4.75 -3.44
C ARG A 8 8.52 6.16 -2.95
N VAL A 9 8.83 7.07 -3.88
CA VAL A 9 9.27 8.43 -3.56
C VAL A 9 8.07 9.33 -3.28
N TYR A 10 7.12 9.41 -4.21
CA TYR A 10 6.02 10.38 -4.10
C TYR A 10 4.83 9.85 -3.31
N THR A 11 4.49 8.57 -3.43
CA THR A 11 3.28 8.01 -2.81
C THR A 11 3.55 7.39 -1.44
N PHE A 12 4.60 6.58 -1.33
CA PHE A 12 4.87 5.76 -0.15
C PHE A 12 5.61 6.54 0.95
N LEU A 13 6.68 7.25 0.58
CA LEU A 13 7.40 8.15 1.49
C LEU A 13 6.93 9.60 1.42
N GLU A 14 5.93 9.91 0.59
CA GLU A 14 5.27 11.21 0.52
C GLU A 14 6.24 12.40 0.36
N ARG A 15 7.32 12.19 -0.39
CA ARG A 15 8.24 13.27 -0.75
C ARG A 15 7.53 14.28 -1.65
N ARG A 16 8.01 15.54 -1.63
CA ARG A 16 7.49 16.61 -2.48
C ARG A 16 7.50 16.19 -3.96
N ALA A 17 6.54 16.69 -4.73
CA ALA A 17 6.37 16.34 -6.15
C ALA A 17 7.56 16.75 -7.04
N ASN A 18 8.45 17.63 -6.57
CA ASN A 18 9.69 18.02 -7.25
C ASN A 18 10.91 17.16 -6.87
N ALA A 19 10.81 16.25 -5.89
CA ALA A 19 11.93 15.43 -5.44
C ALA A 19 12.55 14.65 -6.61
N GLY A 20 13.83 14.93 -6.90
CA GLY A 20 14.61 14.32 -7.97
C GLY A 20 14.17 14.71 -9.38
N ARG A 21 13.28 15.70 -9.55
CA ARG A 21 12.75 16.12 -10.85
C ARG A 21 13.85 16.60 -11.80
N SER A 22 14.79 17.40 -11.30
CA SER A 22 15.95 17.89 -12.08
C SER A 22 16.80 16.73 -12.57
N SER A 23 17.12 15.80 -11.67
CA SER A 23 17.88 14.58 -12.00
C SER A 23 17.15 13.70 -13.03
N LEU A 24 15.84 13.52 -12.89
CA LEU A 24 15.03 12.76 -13.85
C LEU A 24 15.04 13.38 -15.25
N TYR A 25 14.94 14.72 -15.36
CA TYR A 25 15.04 15.41 -16.64
C TYR A 25 16.42 15.25 -17.28
N LEU A 26 17.49 15.41 -16.50
CA LEU A 26 18.87 15.23 -16.98
C LEU A 26 19.09 13.82 -17.53
N ILE A 27 18.71 12.79 -16.77
CA ILE A 27 18.81 11.39 -17.18
C ILE A 27 18.00 11.13 -18.45
N SER A 28 16.77 11.64 -18.51
CA SER A 28 15.87 11.45 -19.66
C SER A 28 16.41 12.13 -20.92
N ASN A 29 16.95 13.35 -20.79
CA ASN A 29 17.56 14.10 -21.89
C ASN A 29 18.81 13.38 -22.42
N ALA A 30 19.69 12.92 -21.52
CA ALA A 30 20.90 12.18 -21.92
C ALA A 30 20.55 10.87 -22.64
N PHE A 31 19.49 10.17 -22.22
CA PHE A 31 18.99 8.99 -22.92
C PHE A 31 18.45 9.33 -24.31
N TYR A 32 17.61 10.37 -24.39
CA TYR A 32 17.00 10.83 -25.64
C TYR A 32 18.05 11.21 -26.70
N ASN A 33 19.10 11.93 -26.28
CA ASN A 33 20.21 12.33 -27.14
C ASN A 33 21.24 11.21 -27.38
N LYS A 34 21.00 9.99 -26.86
CA LYS A 34 21.87 8.81 -27.00
C LYS A 34 23.27 9.00 -26.39
N GLU A 35 23.40 9.91 -25.42
CA GLU A 35 24.64 10.14 -24.66
C GLU A 35 24.84 9.04 -23.60
N ARG A 36 23.75 8.45 -23.12
CA ARG A 36 23.75 7.33 -22.15
C ARG A 36 22.87 6.21 -22.68
N ASP A 37 23.30 4.97 -22.47
CA ASP A 37 22.52 3.78 -22.83
C ASP A 37 21.46 3.44 -21.78
N PHE A 38 20.65 2.42 -22.09
CA PHE A 38 19.58 1.98 -21.21
C PHE A 38 20.08 1.40 -19.87
N ASP A 39 21.22 0.70 -19.84
CA ASP A 39 21.77 0.16 -18.57
C ASP A 39 22.17 1.31 -17.65
N LYS A 40 22.91 2.30 -18.20
CA LYS A 40 23.37 3.46 -17.44
C LYS A 40 22.19 4.24 -16.88
N VAL A 41 21.18 4.53 -17.69
CA VAL A 41 19.96 5.24 -17.27
C VAL A 41 19.19 4.47 -16.22
N SER A 42 19.06 3.15 -16.38
CA SER A 42 18.41 2.28 -15.40
C SER A 42 19.15 2.28 -14.05
N GLN A 43 20.48 2.24 -14.07
CA GLN A 43 21.29 2.32 -12.84
C GLN A 43 21.17 3.69 -12.17
N MET A 44 21.13 4.78 -12.94
CA MET A 44 20.93 6.12 -12.37
C MET A 44 19.55 6.27 -11.74
N LEU A 45 18.49 5.83 -12.42
CA LEU A 45 17.15 5.82 -11.85
C LEU A 45 17.09 4.97 -10.57
N LEU A 46 17.76 3.82 -10.55
CA LEU A 46 17.90 2.99 -9.37
C LEU A 46 18.62 3.73 -8.22
N GLY A 47 19.70 4.45 -8.53
CA GLY A 47 20.41 5.28 -7.56
C GLY A 47 19.53 6.39 -6.99
N LEU A 48 18.71 7.04 -7.81
CA LEU A 48 17.73 8.02 -7.34
C LEU A 48 16.67 7.39 -6.42
N ILE A 49 16.16 6.19 -6.74
CA ILE A 49 15.25 5.47 -5.81
C ILE A 49 15.94 5.24 -4.47
N HIS A 50 17.20 4.77 -4.46
CA HIS A 50 17.95 4.55 -3.22
C HIS A 50 18.21 5.83 -2.43
N MET A 51 18.48 6.94 -3.11
CA MET A 51 18.70 8.23 -2.48
C MET A 51 17.44 8.74 -1.77
N TYR A 52 16.31 8.76 -2.47
CA TYR A 52 15.06 9.33 -1.95
C TYR A 52 14.26 8.36 -1.08
N SER A 53 14.33 7.07 -1.40
CA SER A 53 13.63 5.96 -0.73
C SER A 53 14.55 4.74 -0.58
N PRO A 54 15.54 4.77 0.34
CA PRO A 54 16.33 3.59 0.67
C PRO A 54 15.43 2.43 1.11
N ASN A 55 15.84 1.17 0.85
CA ASN A 55 15.06 -0.01 1.27
C ASN A 55 14.77 -0.02 2.77
N GLU A 56 15.70 0.42 3.61
CA GLU A 56 15.49 0.51 5.06
C GLU A 56 14.35 1.46 5.43
N LYS A 57 14.32 2.68 4.86
CA LYS A 57 13.23 3.64 5.08
C LYS A 57 11.90 3.14 4.52
N PHE A 58 11.92 2.48 3.36
CA PHE A 58 10.73 1.85 2.78
C PHE A 58 10.16 0.77 3.71
N LEU A 59 11.01 -0.09 4.26
CA LEU A 59 10.55 -1.17 5.14
C LEU A 59 10.14 -0.69 6.52
N ARG A 60 10.75 0.38 7.03
CA ARG A 60 10.42 0.95 8.34
C ARG A 60 8.96 1.36 8.47
N LYS A 61 8.31 1.83 7.39
CA LYS A 61 6.87 2.20 7.41
C LYS A 61 5.95 1.00 7.72
N PHE A 62 6.42 -0.23 7.50
CA PHE A 62 5.70 -1.46 7.87
C PHE A 62 5.98 -1.93 9.29
N ASP A 63 6.83 -1.25 10.06
CA ASP A 63 7.01 -1.57 11.47
C ASP A 63 5.74 -1.22 12.26
N LEU A 64 5.27 -2.15 13.10
CA LEU A 64 4.13 -1.92 13.98
C LEU A 64 4.44 -0.83 15.01
N ALA A 65 5.71 -0.60 15.34
CA ALA A 65 6.13 0.45 16.26
C ALA A 65 5.90 1.88 15.73
N GLU A 66 5.69 2.05 14.42
CA GLU A 66 5.44 3.37 13.82
C GLU A 66 3.96 3.81 13.89
N GLU A 67 3.07 2.98 14.49
CA GLU A 67 1.62 3.25 14.65
C GLU A 67 0.96 3.89 13.42
N PHE A 68 1.26 3.35 12.24
CA PHE A 68 0.84 3.94 10.97
C PHE A 68 -0.60 3.57 10.61
N ASN A 69 -1.44 4.58 10.34
CA ASN A 69 -2.82 4.37 9.92
C ASN A 69 -2.92 4.18 8.38
N TRP A 70 -2.97 2.93 7.94
CA TRP A 70 -3.01 2.58 6.53
C TRP A 70 -4.29 3.04 5.84
N TYR A 71 -5.41 3.11 6.56
CA TYR A 71 -6.69 3.53 5.98
C TYR A 71 -6.70 5.01 5.57
N PHE A 72 -6.03 5.89 6.33
CA PHE A 72 -5.94 7.31 5.99
C PHE A 72 -4.81 7.65 5.03
N TRP A 73 -3.86 6.74 4.80
CA TRP A 73 -2.79 6.95 3.83
C TRP A 73 -3.33 7.11 2.40
N LYS A 74 -2.89 8.16 1.70
CA LYS A 74 -3.37 8.50 0.35
C LYS A 74 -3.10 7.41 -0.69
N GLY A 75 -2.05 6.61 -0.50
CA GLY A 75 -1.67 5.54 -1.43
C GLY A 75 -2.39 4.20 -1.24
N ILE A 76 -3.27 4.07 -0.22
CA ILE A 76 -3.85 2.78 0.17
C ILE A 76 -4.61 2.08 -0.96
N LYS A 77 -5.37 2.83 -1.77
CA LYS A 77 -6.13 2.25 -2.87
C LYS A 77 -5.24 1.67 -3.96
N TYR A 78 -4.19 2.39 -4.33
CA TYR A 78 -3.21 1.91 -5.30
C TYR A 78 -2.47 0.67 -4.77
N PHE A 79 -2.08 0.71 -3.49
CA PHE A 79 -1.42 -0.42 -2.84
C PHE A 79 -2.29 -1.69 -2.87
N LEU A 80 -3.56 -1.58 -2.43
CA LEU A 80 -4.48 -2.72 -2.41
C LEU A 80 -4.88 -3.17 -3.82
N TYR A 81 -4.91 -2.25 -4.80
CA TYR A 81 -5.12 -2.60 -6.21
C TYR A 81 -3.98 -3.46 -6.75
N GLU A 82 -2.73 -3.07 -6.53
CA GLU A 82 -1.57 -3.87 -6.94
C GLU A 82 -1.52 -5.21 -6.19
N TYR A 83 -2.00 -5.25 -4.94
CA TYR A 83 -2.11 -6.51 -4.19
C TYR A 83 -3.20 -7.43 -4.75
N GLU A 84 -4.35 -6.89 -5.14
CA GLU A 84 -5.41 -7.61 -5.86
C GLU A 84 -4.90 -8.19 -7.19
N GLU A 85 -4.17 -7.39 -7.97
CA GLU A 85 -3.51 -7.83 -9.21
C GLU A 85 -2.55 -8.99 -8.96
N ASN A 86 -1.79 -8.95 -7.86
CA ASN A 86 -0.91 -10.05 -7.49
C ASN A 86 -1.69 -11.34 -7.15
N LEU A 87 -2.75 -11.22 -6.35
CA LEU A 87 -3.59 -12.37 -6.00
C LEU A 87 -4.35 -12.93 -7.20
N SER A 88 -4.55 -12.14 -8.25
CA SER A 88 -5.17 -12.61 -9.50
C SER A 88 -4.35 -13.69 -10.22
N GLN A 89 -3.03 -13.73 -9.98
CA GLN A 89 -2.09 -14.63 -10.67
C GLN A 89 -2.22 -14.56 -12.21
N GLY A 90 -2.52 -13.37 -12.75
CA GLY A 90 -2.68 -13.13 -14.18
C GLY A 90 -4.11 -13.30 -14.71
N ALA A 91 -5.07 -13.62 -13.84
CA ALA A 91 -6.50 -13.50 -14.16
C ALA A 91 -6.92 -12.03 -14.21
N ALA A 92 -8.01 -11.72 -14.94
CA ALA A 92 -8.50 -10.35 -15.03
C ALA A 92 -9.03 -9.86 -13.68
N VAL A 93 -8.43 -8.78 -13.16
CA VAL A 93 -8.97 -8.02 -12.03
C VAL A 93 -10.24 -7.28 -12.47
N ARG A 94 -11.28 -7.36 -11.64
CA ARG A 94 -12.63 -6.89 -11.99
C ARG A 94 -12.97 -5.52 -11.42
N ILE A 95 -11.98 -4.81 -10.87
CA ILE A 95 -12.14 -3.43 -10.40
C ILE A 95 -11.53 -2.44 -11.38
N PRO A 96 -12.33 -1.68 -12.14
CA PRO A 96 -11.81 -0.60 -12.96
C PRO A 96 -11.18 0.47 -12.07
N TRP A 97 -10.02 0.99 -12.47
CA TRP A 97 -9.31 2.03 -11.72
C TRP A 97 -10.16 3.29 -11.51
N GLU A 98 -11.05 3.61 -12.44
CA GLU A 98 -11.96 4.74 -12.41
C GLU A 98 -12.91 4.69 -11.20
N LYS A 99 -13.19 3.50 -10.67
CA LYS A 99 -13.98 3.36 -9.42
C LYS A 99 -13.15 3.68 -8.18
N LEU A 100 -11.84 3.53 -8.26
CA LEU A 100 -10.91 3.76 -7.15
C LEU A 100 -10.36 5.19 -7.12
N GLU A 101 -10.24 5.85 -8.27
CA GLU A 101 -9.62 7.18 -8.34
C GLU A 101 -10.41 8.28 -7.59
N ASP A 102 -11.75 8.15 -7.50
CA ASP A 102 -12.57 9.13 -6.76
C ASP A 102 -12.22 9.08 -5.26
N PRO A 103 -11.71 10.17 -4.65
CA PRO A 103 -11.42 10.22 -3.22
C PRO A 103 -12.64 9.87 -2.36
N LYS A 104 -13.86 10.22 -2.81
CA LYS A 104 -15.11 9.96 -2.09
C LYS A 104 -15.50 8.48 -2.10
N SER A 105 -14.95 7.68 -3.02
CA SER A 105 -15.27 6.26 -3.07
C SER A 105 -14.55 5.44 -1.99
N LYS A 106 -13.61 6.02 -1.22
CA LYS A 106 -12.80 5.26 -0.25
C LYS A 106 -13.64 4.46 0.74
N GLN A 107 -14.67 5.09 1.32
CA GLN A 107 -15.58 4.44 2.26
C GLN A 107 -16.41 3.32 1.62
N ASN A 108 -16.53 3.27 0.30
CA ASN A 108 -17.29 2.23 -0.41
C ASN A 108 -16.38 1.19 -1.08
N THR A 109 -15.06 1.45 -1.12
CA THR A 109 -14.09 0.66 -1.88
C THR A 109 -13.01 0.03 -1.02
N ILE A 110 -12.94 0.38 0.27
CA ILE A 110 -12.07 -0.26 1.25
C ILE A 110 -12.93 -0.82 2.37
N GLU A 111 -12.83 -2.13 2.57
CA GLU A 111 -13.44 -2.88 3.66
C GLU A 111 -12.48 -2.92 4.86
N HIS A 112 -13.05 -2.70 6.04
CA HIS A 112 -12.44 -3.03 7.32
C HIS A 112 -12.95 -4.39 7.77
N ILE A 113 -12.10 -5.42 7.78
CA ILE A 113 -12.53 -6.77 8.16
C ILE A 113 -12.98 -6.76 9.63
N LEU A 114 -12.08 -6.38 10.55
CA LEU A 114 -12.43 -5.86 11.87
C LEU A 114 -12.98 -4.43 11.72
N PRO A 115 -14.28 -4.18 12.02
CA PRO A 115 -14.91 -2.89 11.76
C PRO A 115 -14.36 -1.75 12.62
N GLN A 116 -14.48 -0.52 12.13
CA GLN A 116 -14.10 0.70 12.88
C GLN A 116 -14.94 0.93 14.14
N THR A 117 -16.21 0.56 14.11
CA THR A 117 -17.16 0.71 15.23
C THR A 117 -17.80 -0.62 15.56
N PRO A 118 -17.03 -1.58 16.12
CA PRO A 118 -17.54 -2.92 16.37
C PRO A 118 -18.70 -2.87 17.39
N PRO A 119 -19.85 -3.47 17.07
CA PRO A 119 -20.97 -3.56 18.00
C PRO A 119 -20.64 -4.55 19.13
N PRO A 120 -21.34 -4.49 20.27
CA PRO A 120 -21.25 -5.52 21.29
C PRO A 120 -21.49 -6.93 20.73
N GLY A 121 -20.72 -7.91 21.20
CA GLY A 121 -20.77 -9.31 20.75
C GLY A 121 -19.45 -9.73 20.09
N TYR A 122 -19.53 -10.44 18.97
CA TYR A 122 -18.42 -11.14 18.31
C TYR A 122 -17.07 -10.40 18.37
N TRP A 123 -16.99 -9.17 17.87
CA TRP A 123 -15.74 -8.44 17.80
C TRP A 123 -15.19 -8.06 19.17
N LEU A 124 -16.03 -7.57 20.10
CA LEU A 124 -15.60 -7.19 21.45
C LEU A 124 -15.32 -8.40 22.36
N GLU A 125 -15.78 -9.59 21.98
CA GLU A 125 -15.44 -10.86 22.63
C GLU A 125 -14.07 -11.39 22.18
N HIS A 126 -13.62 -11.03 20.98
CA HIS A 126 -12.37 -11.52 20.38
C HIS A 126 -11.23 -10.49 20.40
N PHE A 127 -11.53 -9.20 20.63
CA PHE A 127 -10.53 -8.12 20.66
C PHE A 127 -10.65 -7.25 21.91
N THR A 128 -9.51 -6.96 22.54
CA THR A 128 -9.41 -5.94 23.59
C THR A 128 -9.45 -4.53 22.99
N GLN A 129 -9.68 -3.51 23.83
CA GLN A 129 -9.64 -2.12 23.38
C GLN A 129 -8.26 -1.72 22.85
N GLU A 130 -7.16 -2.24 23.42
CA GLU A 130 -5.82 -1.98 22.87
C GLU A 130 -5.65 -2.61 21.48
N GLN A 131 -6.12 -3.85 21.29
CA GLN A 131 -6.05 -4.53 20.00
C GLN A 131 -6.92 -3.83 18.94
N LEU A 132 -8.11 -3.33 19.31
CA LEU A 132 -8.95 -2.53 18.41
C LEU A 132 -8.21 -1.28 17.95
N ALA A 133 -7.63 -0.50 18.87
CA ALA A 133 -6.90 0.71 18.53
C ALA A 133 -5.70 0.43 17.61
N LYS A 134 -5.01 -0.69 17.84
CA LYS A 134 -3.81 -1.08 17.09
C LYS A 134 -4.13 -1.64 15.70
N TYR A 135 -5.14 -2.49 15.58
CA TYR A 135 -5.34 -3.31 14.36
C TYR A 135 -6.46 -2.85 13.44
N THR A 136 -7.37 -1.98 13.89
CA THR A 136 -8.51 -1.52 13.07
C THR A 136 -8.04 -0.93 11.73
N HIS A 137 -6.97 -0.14 11.74
CA HIS A 137 -6.45 0.53 10.54
C HIS A 137 -5.18 -0.12 9.99
N ASP A 138 -4.88 -1.34 10.40
CA ASP A 138 -3.70 -2.07 9.93
C ASP A 138 -3.87 -2.56 8.50
N ILE A 139 -2.80 -2.62 7.70
CA ILE A 139 -2.86 -3.15 6.33
C ILE A 139 -3.35 -4.60 6.28
N GLY A 140 -3.02 -5.39 7.30
CA GLY A 140 -3.53 -6.76 7.47
C GLY A 140 -5.06 -6.81 7.61
N ASN A 141 -5.69 -5.72 8.05
CA ASN A 141 -7.13 -5.59 8.28
C ASN A 141 -7.88 -4.82 7.17
N LEU A 142 -7.23 -4.51 6.04
CA LEU A 142 -7.85 -3.78 4.94
C LEU A 142 -7.92 -4.62 3.65
N SER A 143 -9.02 -4.50 2.93
CA SER A 143 -9.25 -5.11 1.61
C SER A 143 -9.95 -4.13 0.68
N LEU A 144 -9.75 -4.26 -0.64
CA LEU A 144 -10.70 -3.66 -1.58
C LEU A 144 -12.04 -4.39 -1.48
N THR A 145 -13.11 -3.65 -1.77
CA THR A 145 -14.47 -4.18 -1.81
C THR A 145 -15.37 -3.41 -2.77
N PHE A 146 -16.48 -4.03 -3.18
CA PHE A 146 -17.65 -3.32 -3.74
C PHE A 146 -18.84 -3.30 -2.78
N ASP A 147 -18.74 -4.02 -1.68
CA ASP A 147 -19.85 -4.46 -0.86
C ASP A 147 -19.69 -4.01 0.59
N ASN A 148 -18.94 -2.93 0.82
CA ASN A 148 -18.67 -2.38 2.16
C ASN A 148 -19.97 -2.17 2.96
N SER A 149 -21.02 -1.65 2.33
CA SER A 149 -22.32 -1.44 2.98
C SER A 149 -23.05 -2.75 3.32
N SER A 150 -22.79 -3.82 2.56
CA SER A 150 -23.32 -5.15 2.83
C SER A 150 -22.59 -5.83 3.99
N TYR A 151 -21.28 -5.60 4.15
CA TYR A 151 -20.50 -6.17 5.24
C TYR A 151 -20.67 -5.38 6.53
N GLY A 152 -20.40 -4.07 6.48
CA GLY A 152 -20.50 -3.15 7.60
C GLY A 152 -19.90 -3.73 8.89
N ASN A 153 -20.71 -3.75 9.93
CA ASN A 153 -20.31 -4.15 11.28
C ASN A 153 -20.62 -5.61 11.63
N LYS A 154 -20.94 -6.44 10.62
CA LYS A 154 -21.24 -7.87 10.81
C LYS A 154 -20.05 -8.63 11.40
N SER A 155 -20.33 -9.78 12.02
CA SER A 155 -19.28 -10.69 12.51
C SER A 155 -18.45 -11.23 11.35
N PHE A 156 -17.22 -11.68 11.62
CA PHE A 156 -16.41 -12.31 10.57
C PHE A 156 -17.09 -13.51 9.92
N PRO A 157 -17.73 -14.46 10.66
CA PRO A 157 -18.48 -15.56 10.04
C PRO A 157 -19.58 -15.08 9.08
N ASP A 158 -20.29 -14.00 9.41
CA ASP A 158 -21.32 -13.43 8.54
C ASP A 158 -20.74 -12.76 7.29
N LYS A 159 -19.58 -12.11 7.40
CA LYS A 159 -18.87 -11.51 6.27
C LYS A 159 -18.27 -12.57 5.36
N LYS A 160 -17.67 -13.62 5.95
CA LYS A 160 -17.14 -14.82 5.28
C LYS A 160 -18.25 -15.53 4.49
N GLY A 161 -19.39 -15.77 5.14
CA GLY A 161 -20.55 -16.43 4.56
C GLY A 161 -20.31 -17.90 4.20
N SER A 162 -21.13 -18.41 3.29
CA SER A 162 -21.07 -19.78 2.77
C SER A 162 -21.29 -19.79 1.26
N PRO A 163 -20.94 -20.88 0.55
CA PRO A 163 -21.18 -20.98 -0.90
C PRO A 163 -22.67 -20.84 -1.28
N ASP A 164 -23.55 -21.33 -0.40
CA ASP A 164 -25.00 -21.31 -0.57
C ASP A 164 -25.67 -20.04 -0.03
N SER A 165 -24.90 -19.06 0.44
CA SER A 165 -25.45 -17.81 0.96
C SER A 165 -26.21 -17.03 -0.12
N ASP A 166 -27.46 -16.68 0.15
CA ASP A 166 -28.26 -15.75 -0.67
C ASP A 166 -27.78 -14.29 -0.54
N LYS A 167 -26.97 -14.00 0.49
CA LYS A 167 -26.39 -12.69 0.75
C LYS A 167 -24.96 -12.59 0.22
N GLN A 168 -24.57 -11.37 -0.12
CA GLN A 168 -23.19 -11.04 -0.46
C GLN A 168 -22.24 -11.35 0.69
N CYS A 169 -21.15 -12.03 0.37
CA CYS A 169 -20.13 -12.51 1.31
C CYS A 169 -18.80 -12.74 0.59
N TYR A 170 -17.73 -12.82 1.36
CA TYR A 170 -16.37 -13.00 0.85
C TYR A 170 -16.21 -14.25 -0.04
N MET A 171 -16.86 -15.37 0.32
CA MET A 171 -16.80 -16.61 -0.49
C MET A 171 -17.33 -16.45 -1.92
N LYS A 172 -18.31 -15.56 -2.12
CA LYS A 172 -18.95 -15.32 -3.42
C LYS A 172 -18.41 -14.08 -4.13
N SER A 173 -17.40 -13.44 -3.54
CA SER A 173 -16.84 -12.22 -4.08
C SER A 173 -16.16 -12.46 -5.42
N CYS A 174 -16.23 -11.44 -6.28
CA CYS A 174 -15.46 -11.38 -7.50
C CYS A 174 -14.00 -10.94 -7.26
N LEU A 175 -13.69 -10.40 -6.07
CA LEU A 175 -12.35 -9.96 -5.70
C LEU A 175 -11.53 -11.13 -5.12
N PHE A 176 -10.26 -11.16 -5.47
CA PHE A 176 -9.31 -12.18 -5.01
C PHE A 176 -8.95 -11.98 -3.54
N MET A 177 -8.77 -10.74 -3.07
CA MET A 177 -8.55 -10.46 -1.65
C MET A 177 -9.69 -10.96 -0.77
N GLU A 178 -10.96 -10.69 -1.13
CA GLU A 178 -12.11 -11.16 -0.36
C GLU A 178 -12.18 -12.70 -0.37
N ARG A 179 -11.96 -13.35 -1.51
CA ARG A 179 -11.92 -14.83 -1.55
C ARG A 179 -10.75 -15.43 -0.75
N SER A 180 -9.63 -14.73 -0.66
CA SER A 180 -8.52 -15.08 0.22
C SER A 180 -8.91 -14.95 1.69
N LEU A 181 -9.63 -13.90 2.07
CA LEU A 181 -10.16 -13.73 3.43
C LEU A 181 -11.11 -14.86 3.81
N ALA A 182 -11.89 -15.37 2.86
CA ALA A 182 -12.80 -16.48 3.10
C ALA A 182 -12.11 -17.80 3.46
N GLN A 183 -10.78 -17.92 3.26
CA GLN A 183 -10.02 -19.12 3.65
C GLN A 183 -9.71 -19.18 5.15
N PHE A 184 -9.75 -18.04 5.85
CA PHE A 184 -9.54 -18.03 7.31
C PHE A 184 -10.78 -18.54 8.04
N ASP A 185 -10.60 -19.30 9.11
CA ASP A 185 -11.70 -19.84 9.92
C ASP A 185 -12.28 -18.82 10.90
N LYS A 186 -11.42 -17.93 11.39
CA LYS A 186 -11.74 -16.86 12.32
C LYS A 186 -10.95 -15.60 11.93
N TRP A 187 -11.20 -14.51 12.63
CA TRP A 187 -10.42 -13.29 12.49
C TRP A 187 -10.05 -12.76 13.86
N SER A 188 -8.80 -13.02 14.28
CA SER A 188 -8.20 -12.45 15.48
C SER A 188 -6.88 -11.73 15.16
N GLU A 189 -6.16 -11.28 16.19
CA GLU A 189 -4.85 -10.64 16.03
C GLU A 189 -3.88 -11.50 15.20
N GLU A 190 -3.89 -12.82 15.41
CA GLU A 190 -3.01 -13.76 14.72
C GLU A 190 -3.21 -13.73 13.21
N GLU A 191 -4.46 -13.82 12.72
CA GLU A 191 -4.73 -13.78 11.27
C GLU A 191 -4.45 -12.40 10.65
N ILE A 192 -4.64 -11.32 11.40
CA ILE A 192 -4.26 -9.97 10.94
C ILE A 192 -2.75 -9.88 10.74
N LEU A 193 -1.96 -10.41 11.67
CA LEU A 193 -0.50 -10.40 11.60
C LEU A 193 0.03 -11.34 10.51
N GLU A 194 -0.53 -12.54 10.38
CA GLU A 194 -0.20 -13.49 9.30
C GLU A 194 -0.43 -12.83 7.93
N ARG A 195 -1.62 -12.29 7.70
CA ARG A 195 -1.94 -11.61 6.44
C ARG A 195 -1.07 -10.36 6.23
N ARG A 196 -0.73 -9.63 7.30
CA ARG A 196 0.18 -8.48 7.22
C ARG A 196 1.55 -8.91 6.73
N ASP A 197 2.09 -10.00 7.25
CA ASP A 197 3.41 -10.51 6.86
C ASP A 197 3.43 -10.92 5.38
N ASP A 198 2.38 -11.60 4.90
CA ASP A 198 2.22 -11.94 3.48
C ASP A 198 2.22 -10.70 2.58
N ILE A 199 1.47 -9.66 2.98
CA ILE A 199 1.41 -8.39 2.26
C ILE A 199 2.78 -7.70 2.25
N ILE A 200 3.51 -7.73 3.37
CA ILE A 200 4.84 -7.12 3.47
C ILE A 200 5.84 -7.87 2.59
N GLU A 201 5.82 -9.21 2.60
CA GLU A 201 6.69 -10.03 1.75
C GLU A 201 6.40 -9.76 0.27
N TRP A 202 5.12 -9.73 -0.11
CA TRP A 202 4.73 -9.34 -1.45
C TRP A 202 5.22 -7.93 -1.82
N ALA A 203 5.00 -6.94 -0.95
CA ALA A 203 5.40 -5.55 -1.20
C ALA A 203 6.92 -5.40 -1.33
N LYS A 204 7.69 -6.16 -0.54
CA LYS A 204 9.16 -6.30 -0.66
C LYS A 204 9.54 -6.82 -2.04
N ASN A 205 8.87 -7.85 -2.53
CA ASN A 205 9.17 -8.43 -3.85
C ASN A 205 8.76 -7.48 -4.99
N LYS A 206 7.58 -6.86 -4.89
CA LYS A 206 7.05 -5.93 -5.89
C LYS A 206 7.90 -4.65 -5.98
N TRP A 207 8.11 -3.95 -4.87
CA TRP A 207 8.72 -2.61 -4.85
C TRP A 207 10.14 -2.56 -4.31
N GLY A 208 10.68 -3.67 -3.79
CA GLY A 208 12.10 -3.78 -3.46
C GLY A 208 12.97 -3.48 -4.68
N VAL A 209 14.13 -2.86 -4.44
CA VAL A 209 15.09 -2.54 -5.49
C VAL A 209 16.50 -2.97 -5.08
N PRO A 210 17.32 -3.50 -6.00
CA PRO A 210 18.70 -3.88 -5.70
C PRO A 210 19.55 -2.64 -5.39
N LYS A 211 20.67 -2.78 -4.69
CA LYS A 211 21.62 -1.67 -4.51
C LYS A 211 22.19 -1.24 -5.87
N PRO A 212 22.36 0.06 -6.14
CA PRO A 212 22.97 0.53 -7.38
C PRO A 212 24.48 0.20 -7.37
N LYS A 213 25.10 0.21 -8.56
CA LYS A 213 26.56 0.05 -8.67
C LYS A 213 27.28 1.24 -7.99
N PRO A 214 28.36 1.05 -7.20
CA PRO A 214 29.01 2.12 -6.44
C PRO A 214 29.42 3.35 -7.26
N LYS A 215 29.87 3.15 -8.51
CA LYS A 215 30.25 4.24 -9.43
C LYS A 215 29.09 5.20 -9.74
N ILE A 216 27.86 4.72 -9.69
CA ILE A 216 26.65 5.50 -9.99
C ILE A 216 26.26 6.37 -8.80
N GLU A 217 26.43 5.86 -7.58
CA GLU A 217 26.16 6.61 -6.34
C GLU A 217 27.04 7.87 -6.27
N SER A 218 28.34 7.75 -6.62
CA SER A 218 29.24 8.89 -6.67
C SER A 218 28.85 9.93 -7.73
N GLU A 219 28.45 9.49 -8.94
CA GLU A 219 28.04 10.39 -10.03
C GLU A 219 26.74 11.15 -9.70
N LEU A 220 25.77 10.49 -9.06
CA LEU A 220 24.53 11.13 -8.62
C LEU A 220 24.78 12.13 -7.49
N SER A 221 25.64 11.79 -6.53
CA SER A 221 25.97 12.70 -5.42
C SER A 221 26.58 14.03 -5.88
N THR A 222 27.29 14.04 -7.02
CA THR A 222 27.81 15.28 -7.62
C THR A 222 26.78 16.08 -8.42
N GLU A 223 25.75 15.43 -8.95
CA GLU A 223 24.70 16.06 -9.77
C GLU A 223 23.46 16.49 -8.93
N SER A 224 23.25 15.90 -7.74
CA SER A 224 22.01 16.04 -6.94
C SER A 224 22.14 16.87 -5.66
N MET A 225 23.28 17.54 -5.43
CA MET A 225 23.55 18.34 -4.22
C MET A 225 22.59 19.52 -3.99
N GLU A 226 21.71 19.85 -4.95
CA GLU A 226 20.74 20.94 -4.83
C GLU A 226 19.35 20.50 -4.30
N ASP A 227 19.04 19.19 -4.27
CA ASP A 227 17.68 18.67 -3.96
C ASP A 227 17.61 17.82 -2.67
N ALA A 228 18.70 17.71 -1.89
CA ALA A 228 18.86 16.67 -0.86
C ALA A 228 18.35 17.02 0.56
N ASP A 229 18.10 18.29 0.86
CA ASP A 229 17.52 18.73 2.14
C ASP A 229 16.00 18.83 1.99
N ASP A 230 15.29 17.72 2.19
CA ASP A 230 13.85 17.68 1.96
C ASP A 230 13.11 16.71 2.87
N GLU A 231 12.85 17.13 4.11
CA GLU A 231 11.97 16.43 5.05
C GLU A 231 10.50 16.45 4.59
N PRO A 232 9.68 15.46 4.96
CA PRO A 232 8.25 15.46 4.64
C PRO A 232 7.57 16.72 5.17
N ASP A 233 6.65 17.29 4.39
CA ASP A 233 5.82 18.41 4.82
C ASP A 233 4.80 17.91 5.87
N VAL A 234 5.10 18.14 7.16
CA VAL A 234 4.31 17.66 8.31
C VAL A 234 2.99 18.44 8.50
N THR A 235 2.64 19.37 7.61
CA THR A 235 1.58 20.37 7.87
C THR A 235 0.12 19.94 7.59
N LEU A 236 -0.21 18.65 7.38
CA LEU A 236 -1.58 18.25 7.00
C LEU A 236 -2.22 17.09 7.80
N VAL A 237 -1.87 16.90 9.08
CA VAL A 237 -2.50 15.85 9.92
C VAL A 237 -3.49 16.41 10.97
N GLU A 238 -3.67 17.72 11.10
CA GLU A 238 -4.53 18.32 12.16
C GLU A 238 -5.88 18.90 11.71
N GLU A 239 -6.47 18.45 10.60
CA GLU A 239 -7.87 18.84 10.29
C GLU A 239 -8.70 17.62 9.85
N GLY A 240 -9.19 16.88 10.85
CA GLY A 240 -10.10 15.76 10.62
C GLY A 240 -10.59 15.03 11.87
N ARG A 241 -10.41 15.60 13.07
CA ARG A 241 -11.08 15.13 14.29
C ARG A 241 -12.39 15.90 14.45
N ASN A 242 -13.48 15.32 13.97
CA ASN A 242 -14.84 15.44 14.49
C ASN A 242 -15.67 14.26 13.99
#